data_AF-A0A8K0JKD4-F1
#
_entry.id   AF-A0A8K0JKD4-F1
#
_cell.length_a   1.000
_cell.length_b   1.000
_cell.length_c   1.000
_cell.angle_alpha   90.00
_cell.angle_beta   90.00
_cell.angle_gamma   90.00
#
_symmetry.space_group_name_H-M   'P 1'
#
loop_
_entity.id
_entity.type
_entity.pdbx_description
1 polymer ?
#
loop_
_entity_poly.entity_id
_entity_poly.type
_entity_poly.pdbx_seq_one_letter_code
_entity_poly.pdbx_strand_id
1 'polypeptide(L)'
;MSEPETLESFISAKFTALALSIPEDDVEYIARLVEEEELEDDDKKEGVKGMLEGFLPVKDGQTPEDLDLDPTITNIINHWRDRRAAAVAAAAAQEAAAEGEEGAEGDGDTGSESDSARDDGEGDGDGQGGSRKPSTSTPAEKKAHRAKVKAQTSLIASLSPEELAAAQRRALLAQYGYVEDENVVQDDTSGGARGETLRKREEEKEAKERRALIDAAIRGEAKRKKKSKRARETVDLMAPNLNKEKVQVKAQMLRQIAKQESQSVQARDKAALEKQRADQAKAKADKQKKAQKQERRA
;
A
#
# COMPACT_ATOMS: atom_id res chain seq x y z
N MET A 1 -37.54 10.33 -13.23
CA MET A 1 -36.20 10.23 -12.62
C MET A 1 -36.38 10.61 -11.18
N SER A 2 -36.26 9.66 -10.25
CA SER A 2 -36.27 10.00 -8.82
C SER A 2 -35.02 10.83 -8.54
N GLU A 3 -35.18 11.97 -7.90
CA GLU A 3 -34.04 12.76 -7.43
C GLU A 3 -33.15 11.88 -6.54
N PRO A 4 -31.81 12.05 -6.59
CA PRO A 4 -30.93 11.29 -5.73
C PRO A 4 -31.26 11.65 -4.28
N GLU A 5 -31.85 10.71 -3.54
CA GLU A 5 -32.11 10.82 -2.11
C GLU A 5 -30.86 11.37 -1.40
N THR A 6 -30.95 12.41 -0.58
CA THR A 6 -29.76 12.97 0.08
C THR A 6 -29.30 12.04 1.20
N LEU A 7 -28.03 12.12 1.60
CA LEU A 7 -27.55 11.29 2.72
C LEU A 7 -28.30 11.66 4.01
N GLU A 8 -28.61 12.93 4.19
CA GLU A 8 -29.40 13.48 5.30
C GLU A 8 -30.80 12.87 5.35
N SER A 9 -31.53 12.78 4.23
CA SER A 9 -32.88 12.20 4.22
C SER A 9 -32.85 10.71 4.56
N PHE A 10 -31.82 9.99 4.10
CA PHE A 10 -31.61 8.58 4.45
C PHE A 10 -31.31 8.41 5.95
N ILE A 11 -30.40 9.22 6.50
CA ILE A 11 -30.05 9.22 7.92
C ILE A 11 -31.29 9.53 8.78
N SER A 12 -32.03 10.58 8.44
CA SER A 12 -33.26 10.97 9.12
C SER A 12 -34.31 9.85 9.08
N ALA A 13 -34.49 9.18 7.94
CA ALA A 13 -35.39 8.03 7.81
C ALA A 13 -34.97 6.85 8.69
N LYS A 14 -33.65 6.57 8.79
CA LYS A 14 -33.13 5.48 9.64
C LYS A 14 -33.33 5.75 11.12
N PHE A 15 -33.06 6.97 11.57
CA PHE A 15 -33.27 7.31 12.98
C PHE A 15 -34.75 7.44 13.34
N THR A 16 -35.59 7.97 12.43
CA THR A 16 -37.04 7.97 12.61
C THR A 16 -37.59 6.54 12.76
N ALA A 17 -37.04 5.57 12.02
CA ALA A 17 -37.42 4.15 12.17
C ALA A 17 -37.05 3.55 13.54
N LEU A 18 -36.06 4.13 14.23
CA LEU A 18 -35.70 3.80 15.62
C LEU A 18 -36.43 4.68 16.64
N ALA A 19 -37.41 5.47 16.21
CA ALA A 19 -38.11 6.46 17.03
C ALA A 19 -37.19 7.51 17.68
N LEU A 20 -36.02 7.76 17.07
CA LEU A 20 -35.07 8.79 17.44
C LEU A 20 -35.40 10.09 16.70
N SER A 21 -35.72 11.14 17.45
CA SER A 21 -35.93 12.49 16.92
C SER A 21 -34.65 13.29 17.07
N ILE A 22 -33.87 13.38 15.99
CA ILE A 22 -32.59 14.11 15.96
C ILE A 22 -32.81 15.45 15.23
N PRO A 23 -32.29 16.58 15.75
CA PRO A 23 -32.34 17.86 15.05
C PRO A 23 -31.68 17.79 13.67
N GLU A 24 -32.16 18.60 12.73
CA GLU A 24 -31.67 18.61 11.34
C GLU A 24 -30.18 18.98 11.26
N ASP A 25 -29.74 19.94 12.09
CA ASP A 25 -28.33 20.35 12.18
C ASP A 25 -27.42 19.16 12.54
N ASP A 26 -27.83 18.31 13.48
CA ASP A 26 -27.06 17.13 13.88
C ASP A 26 -27.06 16.04 12.81
N VAL A 27 -28.14 15.91 12.04
CA VAL A 27 -28.19 15.02 10.87
C VAL A 27 -27.18 15.47 9.80
N GLU A 28 -27.06 16.78 9.56
CA GLU A 28 -26.06 17.34 8.66
C GLU A 28 -24.63 17.07 9.16
N TYR A 29 -24.37 17.24 10.47
CA TYR A 29 -23.07 16.91 11.04
C TYR A 29 -22.73 15.42 10.94
N ILE A 30 -23.69 14.53 11.21
CA ILE A 30 -23.51 13.08 11.04
C ILE A 30 -23.24 12.75 9.56
N ALA A 31 -23.93 13.38 8.62
CA ALA A 31 -23.69 13.20 7.19
C ALA A 31 -22.25 13.60 6.82
N ARG A 32 -21.77 14.77 7.28
CA ARG A 32 -20.39 15.23 7.07
C ARG A 32 -19.35 14.27 7.65
N LEU A 33 -19.58 13.76 8.85
CA LEU A 33 -18.68 12.80 9.51
C LEU A 33 -18.60 11.48 8.71
N VAL A 34 -19.72 11.00 8.17
CA VAL A 34 -19.75 9.80 7.34
C VAL A 34 -19.05 10.02 5.99
N GLU A 35 -19.14 11.23 5.44
CA GLU A 35 -18.49 11.63 4.18
C GLU A 35 -16.95 11.75 4.26
N GLU A 36 -16.40 11.93 5.46
CA GLU A 36 -14.95 12.13 5.65
C GLU A 36 -14.15 10.87 5.28
N GLU A 37 -13.38 10.92 4.19
CA GLU A 37 -12.66 9.75 3.64
C GLU A 37 -11.46 9.33 4.51
N GLU A 38 -10.95 10.21 5.36
CA GLU A 38 -9.76 9.98 6.20
C GLU A 38 -10.07 9.20 7.48
N LEU A 39 -11.34 9.15 7.90
CA LEU A 39 -11.76 8.46 9.12
C LEU A 39 -12.05 6.97 8.87
N GLU A 40 -11.59 6.11 9.78
CA GLU A 40 -11.92 4.68 9.74
C GLU A 40 -13.40 4.44 10.11
N ASP A 41 -13.96 3.32 9.68
CA ASP A 41 -15.39 3.02 9.94
C ASP A 41 -15.72 2.94 11.42
N ASP A 42 -14.78 2.45 12.22
CA ASP A 42 -14.98 2.31 13.66
C ASP A 42 -14.93 3.67 14.35
N ASP A 43 -14.06 4.59 13.89
CA ASP A 43 -14.03 5.98 14.35
C ASP A 43 -15.31 6.73 13.98
N LYS A 44 -15.82 6.50 12.76
CA LYS A 44 -17.11 7.05 12.32
C LYS A 44 -18.25 6.56 13.21
N LYS A 45 -18.28 5.26 13.52
CA LYS A 45 -19.31 4.69 14.41
C LYS A 45 -19.22 5.31 15.79
N GLU A 46 -18.02 5.41 16.36
CA GLU A 46 -17.82 6.00 17.68
C GLU A 46 -18.23 7.47 17.71
N GLY A 47 -17.83 8.25 16.70
CA GLY A 47 -18.22 9.65 16.57
C GLY A 47 -19.75 9.83 16.47
N VAL A 48 -20.42 9.06 15.61
CA VAL A 48 -21.89 9.11 15.49
C VAL A 48 -22.56 8.68 16.80
N LYS A 49 -22.08 7.63 17.47
CA LYS A 49 -22.60 7.22 18.78
C LYS A 49 -22.45 8.32 19.84
N GLY A 50 -21.29 8.96 19.91
CA GLY A 50 -21.04 10.05 20.83
C GLY A 50 -21.95 11.25 20.60
N MET A 51 -22.27 11.57 19.34
CA MET A 51 -23.25 12.62 19.02
C MET A 51 -24.66 12.22 19.45
N LEU A 52 -25.04 10.96 19.26
CA LEU A 52 -26.38 10.46 19.63
C LEU A 52 -26.59 10.33 21.13
N GLU A 53 -25.53 10.17 21.93
CA GLU A 53 -25.61 10.06 23.39
C GLU A 53 -26.36 11.23 24.04
N GLY A 54 -26.22 12.44 23.48
CA GLY A 54 -26.95 13.63 23.96
C GLY A 54 -28.44 13.64 23.64
N PHE A 55 -28.88 12.87 22.64
CA PHE A 55 -30.28 12.84 22.16
C PHE A 55 -31.05 11.64 22.64
N LEU A 56 -30.37 10.64 23.18
CA LEU A 56 -31.00 9.45 23.73
C LEU A 56 -31.77 9.83 25.00
N PRO A 57 -33.12 9.74 24.97
CA PRO A 57 -33.88 10.01 26.17
C PRO A 57 -33.49 8.96 27.21
N VAL A 58 -32.97 9.39 28.36
CA VAL A 58 -32.73 8.55 29.55
C VAL A 58 -34.07 8.15 30.21
N LYS A 59 -35.10 7.89 29.40
CA LYS A 59 -36.37 7.35 29.87
C LYS A 59 -36.20 5.84 29.92
N ASP A 60 -36.54 5.30 31.08
CA ASP A 60 -36.66 3.86 31.33
C ASP A 60 -35.35 3.06 31.48
N GLY A 61 -34.22 3.74 31.67
CA GLY A 61 -32.95 3.08 32.02
C GLY A 61 -32.34 2.24 30.91
N GLN A 62 -32.80 2.41 29.66
CA GLN A 62 -32.12 1.88 28.49
C GLN A 62 -30.81 2.64 28.27
N THR A 63 -29.71 1.91 28.17
CA THR A 63 -28.43 2.49 27.79
C THR A 63 -28.36 2.63 26.27
N PRO A 64 -27.49 3.49 25.74
CA PRO A 64 -27.20 3.55 24.30
C PRO A 64 -26.82 2.19 23.68
N GLU A 65 -26.29 1.29 24.51
CA GLU A 65 -25.93 -0.08 24.15
C GLU A 65 -27.17 -0.95 23.87
N ASP A 66 -28.33 -0.64 24.46
CA ASP A 66 -29.57 -1.42 24.30
C ASP A 66 -30.29 -1.14 22.97
N LEU A 67 -29.96 -0.06 22.28
CA LEU A 67 -30.66 0.39 21.07
C LEU A 67 -30.11 -0.18 19.76
N ASP A 68 -29.12 -1.08 19.81
CA ASP A 68 -28.49 -1.70 18.64
C ASP A 68 -28.22 -0.65 17.52
N LEU A 69 -27.56 0.46 17.90
CA LEU A 69 -27.25 1.55 16.96
C LEU A 69 -26.22 1.13 15.90
N ASP A 70 -25.32 0.22 16.24
CA ASP A 70 -24.23 -0.29 15.40
C ASP A 70 -24.67 -0.77 14.02
N PRO A 71 -25.67 -1.66 13.87
CA PRO A 71 -26.15 -2.07 12.55
C PRO A 71 -26.76 -0.90 11.77
N THR A 72 -27.43 0.03 12.43
CA THR A 72 -28.04 1.19 11.77
C THR A 72 -26.97 2.14 11.23
N ILE A 73 -25.97 2.47 12.05
CA ILE A 73 -24.83 3.31 11.64
C ILE A 73 -24.02 2.61 10.54
N THR A 74 -23.79 1.30 10.66
CA THR A 74 -23.12 0.51 9.61
C THR A 74 -23.89 0.55 8.29
N ASN A 75 -25.22 0.50 8.32
CA ASN A 75 -26.05 0.62 7.12
C ASN A 75 -25.94 2.01 6.48
N ILE A 76 -25.85 3.08 7.28
CA ILE A 76 -25.63 4.45 6.80
C ILE A 76 -24.27 4.56 6.09
N ILE A 77 -23.20 4.05 6.71
CA ILE A 77 -21.85 4.06 6.13
C ILE A 77 -21.81 3.27 4.81
N ASN A 78 -22.41 2.08 4.78
CA ASN A 78 -22.48 1.26 3.57
C ASN A 78 -23.28 1.95 2.45
N HIS A 79 -24.42 2.56 2.78
CA HIS A 79 -25.23 3.29 1.82
C HIS A 79 -24.44 4.46 1.17
N TRP A 80 -23.70 5.22 1.98
CA TRP A 80 -22.83 6.27 1.46
C TRP A 80 -21.73 5.72 0.54
N ARG A 81 -21.07 4.62 0.93
CA ARG A 81 -20.04 3.96 0.11
C ARG A 81 -20.57 3.49 -1.24
N ASP A 82 -21.74 2.86 -1.25
CA ASP A 82 -22.37 2.38 -2.48
C ASP A 82 -22.68 3.55 -3.43
N ARG A 83 -23.17 4.66 -2.88
CA ARG A 83 -23.41 5.90 -3.65
C ARG A 83 -22.12 6.51 -4.18
N ARG A 84 -21.07 6.58 -3.37
CA ARG A 84 -19.76 7.09 -3.78
C ARG A 84 -19.16 6.23 -4.89
N ALA A 85 -19.22 4.91 -4.74
CA ALA A 85 -18.77 3.97 -5.76
C ALA A 85 -19.57 4.13 -7.07
N ALA A 86 -20.89 4.29 -6.99
CA ALA A 86 -21.73 4.56 -8.15
C ALA A 86 -21.40 5.90 -8.82
N ALA A 87 -21.14 6.95 -8.04
CA ALA A 87 -20.77 8.27 -8.56
C ALA A 87 -19.41 8.23 -9.26
N VAL A 88 -18.40 7.55 -8.68
CA VAL A 88 -17.09 7.36 -9.31
C VAL A 88 -17.21 6.54 -10.59
N ALA A 89 -18.01 5.46 -10.58
CA ALA A 89 -18.26 4.66 -11.78
C ALA A 89 -18.97 5.46 -12.88
N ALA A 90 -19.94 6.32 -12.50
CA ALA A 90 -20.63 7.19 -13.43
C ALA A 90 -19.69 8.26 -14.02
N ALA A 91 -18.82 8.87 -13.21
CA ALA A 91 -17.82 9.81 -13.68
C ALA A 91 -16.83 9.16 -14.64
N ALA A 92 -16.32 7.97 -14.33
CA ALA A 92 -15.43 7.20 -15.21
C ALA A 92 -16.13 6.81 -16.53
N ALA A 93 -17.42 6.48 -16.50
CA ALA A 93 -18.19 6.19 -17.70
C ALA A 93 -18.43 7.43 -18.57
N GLN A 94 -18.63 8.60 -17.95
CA GLN A 94 -18.74 9.87 -18.67
C GLN A 94 -17.41 10.29 -19.31
N GLU A 95 -16.29 10.11 -18.62
CA GLU A 95 -14.94 10.37 -19.16
C GLU A 95 -14.63 9.44 -20.34
N ALA A 96 -14.91 8.14 -20.22
CA ALA A 96 -14.75 7.18 -21.32
C ALA A 96 -15.66 7.47 -22.52
N ALA A 97 -16.88 8.01 -22.28
CA ALA A 97 -17.78 8.43 -23.34
C ALA A 97 -17.27 9.68 -24.06
N ALA A 98 -16.71 10.65 -23.32
CA ALA A 98 -16.15 11.87 -23.89
C ALA A 98 -14.90 11.58 -24.74
N GLU A 99 -14.00 10.70 -24.29
CA GLU A 99 -12.81 10.30 -25.06
C GLU A 99 -13.15 9.49 -26.32
N GLY A 100 -14.27 8.75 -26.31
CA GLY A 100 -14.72 7.97 -27.46
C GLY A 100 -15.31 8.81 -28.60
N GLU A 101 -15.81 10.02 -28.30
CA GLU A 101 -16.47 10.89 -29.28
C GLU A 101 -15.49 11.78 -30.06
N GLU A 102 -14.34 12.16 -29.47
CA GLU A 102 -13.28 12.92 -30.16
C GLU A 102 -12.46 12.10 -31.19
N GLY A 103 -12.59 10.77 -31.19
CA GLY A 103 -11.86 9.88 -32.12
C GLY A 103 -12.54 9.63 -33.47
N ALA A 104 -13.77 10.11 -33.70
CA ALA A 104 -14.59 9.72 -34.85
C ALA A 104 -14.70 10.77 -35.98
N GLU A 105 -14.19 12.00 -35.81
CA GLU A 105 -14.25 13.07 -36.84
C GLU A 105 -12.90 13.35 -37.53
N GLY A 106 -12.05 12.34 -37.64
CA GLY A 106 -10.76 12.40 -38.35
C GLY A 106 -10.75 11.78 -39.75
N ASP A 107 -11.84 11.87 -40.52
CA ASP A 107 -11.86 11.53 -41.95
C ASP A 107 -11.45 12.77 -42.76
N GLY A 108 -10.15 12.93 -42.93
CA GLY A 108 -9.54 14.06 -43.60
C GLY A 108 -8.19 13.69 -44.21
N ASP A 109 -8.25 12.79 -45.19
CA ASP A 109 -7.44 12.80 -46.41
C ASP A 109 -6.13 13.61 -46.33
N THR A 110 -5.02 12.97 -45.93
CA THR A 110 -3.70 13.39 -46.40
C THR A 110 -2.89 12.18 -46.81
N GLY A 111 -2.86 11.94 -48.12
CA GLY A 111 -1.60 11.71 -48.80
C GLY A 111 -0.90 10.40 -48.47
N SER A 112 -1.37 9.36 -49.14
CA SER A 112 -0.53 8.30 -49.69
C SER A 112 0.76 8.86 -50.30
N GLU A 113 1.92 8.56 -49.70
CA GLU A 113 3.21 8.31 -50.35
C GLU A 113 4.05 7.48 -49.35
N SER A 114 4.02 6.15 -49.45
CA SER A 114 5.04 5.38 -50.17
C SER A 114 6.47 5.72 -49.70
N ASP A 115 6.96 5.09 -48.63
CA ASP A 115 8.29 4.49 -48.73
C ASP A 115 8.57 3.38 -47.70
N SER A 116 9.31 2.44 -48.23
CA SER A 116 9.81 1.17 -47.76
C SER A 116 10.73 1.21 -46.53
N ALA A 117 10.46 0.33 -45.57
CA ALA A 117 11.48 -0.46 -44.88
C ALA A 117 10.81 -1.61 -44.12
N ARG A 118 10.75 -2.77 -44.76
CA ARG A 118 10.60 -4.05 -44.07
C ARG A 118 11.90 -4.26 -43.29
N ASP A 119 11.85 -4.06 -41.98
CA ASP A 119 12.84 -4.58 -41.06
C ASP A 119 12.24 -5.85 -40.45
N ASP A 120 12.57 -6.97 -41.08
CA ASP A 120 12.32 -8.33 -40.59
C ASP A 120 13.21 -8.56 -39.37
N GLY A 121 12.85 -7.94 -38.25
CA GLY A 121 13.43 -8.19 -36.95
C GLY A 121 12.96 -9.55 -36.44
N GLU A 122 13.62 -10.62 -36.90
CA GLU A 122 13.65 -11.94 -36.27
C GLU A 122 14.16 -11.79 -34.82
N GLY A 123 13.24 -11.48 -33.91
CA GLY A 123 13.46 -11.58 -32.49
C GLY A 123 13.30 -13.03 -32.06
N ASP A 124 14.39 -13.79 -32.16
CA ASP A 124 14.61 -15.05 -31.44
C ASP A 124 14.46 -14.81 -29.92
N GLY A 125 13.21 -14.76 -29.47
CA GLY A 125 12.86 -14.79 -28.07
C GLY A 125 13.00 -16.21 -27.58
N ASP A 126 14.26 -16.61 -27.31
CA ASP A 126 14.64 -17.81 -26.58
C ASP A 126 13.77 -17.95 -25.33
N GLY A 127 12.68 -18.72 -25.50
CA GLY A 127 11.84 -19.21 -24.44
C GLY A 127 12.66 -20.19 -23.61
N GLN A 128 13.51 -19.67 -22.73
CA GLN A 128 14.10 -20.44 -21.64
C GLN A 128 12.99 -20.76 -20.63
N GLY A 129 12.14 -21.72 -21.02
CA GLY A 129 11.38 -22.57 -20.14
C GLY A 129 12.36 -23.39 -19.31
N GLY A 130 12.97 -22.73 -18.31
CA GLY A 130 13.79 -23.32 -17.28
C GLY A 130 12.94 -24.27 -16.46
N SER A 131 12.76 -25.49 -16.99
CA SER A 131 12.37 -26.68 -16.26
C SER A 131 13.38 -26.88 -15.14
N ARG A 132 13.11 -26.26 -13.99
CA ARG A 132 13.90 -26.45 -12.77
C ARG A 132 13.79 -27.92 -12.41
N LYS A 133 14.80 -28.70 -12.80
CA LYS A 133 14.98 -30.08 -12.38
C LYS A 133 14.80 -30.13 -10.85
N PRO A 134 14.00 -31.07 -10.32
CA PRO A 134 13.86 -31.23 -8.88
C PRO A 134 15.25 -31.49 -8.30
N SER A 135 15.73 -30.57 -7.46
CA SER A 135 17.03 -30.67 -6.81
C SER A 135 17.11 -31.99 -6.05
N THR A 136 17.95 -32.90 -6.54
CA THR A 136 18.32 -34.14 -5.87
C THR A 136 19.28 -33.80 -4.72
N SER A 137 18.76 -33.12 -3.69
CA SER A 137 19.52 -32.87 -2.46
C SER A 137 19.93 -34.23 -1.89
N THR A 138 21.23 -34.41 -1.70
CA THR A 138 21.79 -35.68 -1.24
C THR A 138 21.24 -36.07 0.14
N PRO A 139 21.19 -37.36 0.51
CA PRO A 139 20.73 -37.79 1.83
C PRO A 139 21.47 -37.11 3.01
N ALA A 140 22.74 -36.73 2.79
CA ALA A 140 23.56 -36.00 3.76
C ALA A 140 23.05 -34.57 4.00
N GLU A 141 22.71 -33.82 2.94
CA GLU A 141 22.14 -32.47 3.06
C GLU A 141 20.75 -32.48 3.71
N LYS A 142 19.91 -33.47 3.40
CA LYS A 142 18.61 -33.62 4.07
C LYS A 142 18.76 -33.86 5.57
N LYS A 143 19.78 -34.61 6.00
CA LYS A 143 20.07 -34.86 7.43
C LYS A 143 20.59 -33.60 8.12
N ALA A 144 21.48 -32.84 7.48
CA ALA A 144 21.97 -31.56 8.00
C ALA A 144 20.85 -30.51 8.12
N HIS A 145 19.98 -30.39 7.10
CA HIS A 145 18.83 -29.49 7.15
C HIS A 145 17.83 -29.89 8.25
N ARG A 146 17.57 -31.20 8.44
CA ARG A 146 16.69 -31.69 9.51
C ARG A 146 17.27 -31.42 10.90
N ALA A 147 18.58 -31.52 11.08
CA ALA A 147 19.26 -31.17 12.34
C ALA A 147 19.18 -29.67 12.63
N LYS A 148 19.43 -28.81 11.64
CA LYS A 148 19.28 -27.34 11.76
C LYS A 148 17.85 -26.93 12.12
N VAL A 149 16.85 -27.53 11.46
CA VAL A 149 15.43 -27.25 11.76
C VAL A 149 15.05 -27.69 13.18
N LYS A 150 15.56 -28.83 13.66
CA LYS A 150 15.32 -29.28 15.04
C LYS A 150 15.94 -28.32 16.07
N ALA A 151 17.17 -27.86 15.83
CA ALA A 151 17.85 -26.88 16.69
C ALA A 151 17.11 -25.52 16.72
N GLN A 152 16.58 -25.07 15.58
CA GLN A 152 15.76 -23.86 15.50
C GLN A 152 14.45 -24.00 16.29
N THR A 153 13.77 -25.15 16.17
CA THR A 153 12.52 -25.37 16.91
C THR A 153 12.72 -25.52 18.40
N SER A 154 13.84 -26.11 18.86
CA SER A 154 14.16 -26.19 20.28
C SER A 154 14.54 -24.83 20.87
N LEU A 155 15.18 -23.96 20.09
CA LEU A 155 15.48 -22.58 20.49
C LEU A 155 14.19 -21.77 20.68
N ILE A 156 13.24 -21.85 19.73
CA ILE A 156 11.92 -21.21 19.86
C ILE A 156 11.17 -21.71 21.08
N ALA A 157 11.22 -23.02 21.36
CA ALA A 157 10.55 -23.61 22.52
C ALA A 157 11.18 -23.20 23.87
N SER A 158 12.44 -22.77 23.87
CA SER A 158 13.14 -22.29 25.08
C SER A 158 13.01 -20.78 25.34
N LEU A 159 12.49 -19.99 24.38
CA LEU A 159 12.25 -18.56 24.56
C LEU A 159 11.00 -18.34 25.40
N SER A 160 11.02 -17.34 26.27
CA SER A 160 9.84 -16.98 27.05
C SER A 160 8.71 -16.47 26.13
N PRO A 161 7.43 -16.64 26.50
CA PRO A 161 6.32 -16.13 25.70
C PRO A 161 6.38 -14.60 25.49
N GLU A 162 7.00 -13.87 26.41
CA GLU A 162 7.22 -12.43 26.32
C GLU A 162 8.26 -12.08 25.23
N GLU A 163 9.37 -12.81 25.16
CA GLU A 163 10.40 -12.63 24.14
C GLU A 163 9.89 -12.98 22.73
N LEU A 164 9.02 -13.98 22.63
CA LEU A 164 8.39 -14.41 21.38
C LEU A 164 7.43 -13.33 20.85
N ALA A 165 6.61 -12.74 21.73
CA ALA A 165 5.73 -11.64 21.39
C ALA A 165 6.49 -10.36 20.98
N ALA A 166 7.63 -10.07 21.63
CA ALA A 166 8.50 -8.96 21.25
C ALA A 166 9.14 -9.16 19.87
N ALA A 167 9.63 -10.38 19.58
CA ALA A 167 10.18 -10.72 18.27
C ALA A 167 9.13 -10.63 17.15
N GLN A 168 7.90 -11.10 17.41
CA GLN A 168 6.78 -10.98 16.47
C GLN A 168 6.39 -9.52 16.20
N ARG A 169 6.26 -8.71 17.26
CA ARG A 169 5.98 -7.27 17.13
C ARG A 169 7.06 -6.56 16.32
N ARG A 170 8.33 -6.82 16.59
CA ARG A 170 9.46 -6.24 15.84
C ARG A 170 9.45 -6.67 14.37
N ALA A 171 9.22 -7.94 14.07
CA ALA A 171 9.14 -8.44 12.70
C ALA A 171 7.97 -7.81 11.93
N LEU A 172 6.84 -7.58 12.61
CA LEU A 172 5.67 -6.92 12.06
C LEU A 172 5.95 -5.43 11.81
N LEU A 173 6.53 -4.72 12.77
CA LEU A 173 6.94 -3.32 12.61
C LEU A 173 7.97 -3.14 11.48
N ALA A 174 8.91 -4.08 11.30
CA ALA A 174 9.85 -4.07 10.17
C ALA A 174 9.16 -4.32 8.82
N GLN A 175 8.08 -5.10 8.79
CA GLN A 175 7.28 -5.33 7.58
C GLN A 175 6.52 -4.07 7.15
N TYR A 176 6.10 -3.24 8.10
CA TYR A 176 5.38 -1.99 7.85
C TYR A 176 6.29 -0.75 7.84
N GLY A 177 7.61 -0.93 7.86
CA GLY A 177 8.58 0.18 7.78
C GLY A 177 8.63 1.08 9.02
N TYR A 178 7.95 0.74 10.12
CA TYR A 178 7.97 1.49 11.37
C TYR A 178 9.21 1.24 12.23
N VAL A 179 10.03 0.24 11.87
CA VAL A 179 11.43 0.18 12.33
C VAL A 179 12.28 0.70 11.19
N GLU A 180 12.34 2.02 11.04
CA GLU A 180 13.54 2.64 10.47
C GLU A 180 14.72 2.17 11.30
N ASP A 181 15.80 1.76 10.63
CA ASP A 181 17.00 1.26 11.28
C ASP A 181 17.55 2.28 12.30
N GLU A 182 17.18 2.18 13.57
CA GLU A 182 17.92 2.77 14.71
C GLU A 182 19.37 2.22 14.81
N ASN A 183 19.79 1.40 13.85
CA ASN A 183 21.18 0.94 13.69
C ASN A 183 21.97 1.74 12.63
N VAL A 184 21.47 2.86 12.12
CA VAL A 184 22.35 3.89 11.55
C VAL A 184 22.88 4.78 12.68
N VAL A 185 23.53 4.17 13.67
CA VAL A 185 24.45 4.91 14.54
C VAL A 185 25.72 5.14 13.74
N GLN A 186 25.71 6.29 13.10
CA GLN A 186 26.83 7.17 12.77
C GLN A 186 28.13 6.79 13.52
N ASP A 187 29.02 6.07 12.82
CA ASP A 187 30.40 5.77 13.22
C ASP A 187 31.27 7.01 13.01
N ASP A 188 31.00 8.07 13.77
CA ASP A 188 31.79 9.30 13.75
C ASP A 188 31.88 9.85 15.18
N THR A 189 32.76 9.29 16.01
CA THR A 189 33.70 10.04 16.88
C THR A 189 34.51 9.13 17.82
N SER A 190 35.80 8.99 17.49
CA SER A 190 36.97 9.07 18.37
C SER A 190 36.95 8.47 19.79
N GLY A 191 37.76 7.43 19.98
CA GLY A 191 38.86 7.47 20.96
C GLY A 191 38.61 6.87 22.35
N GLY A 192 39.06 5.64 22.57
CA GLY A 192 39.44 5.16 23.92
C GLY A 192 39.22 3.67 24.18
N ALA A 193 40.24 3.02 24.74
CA ALA A 193 40.26 1.66 25.34
C ALA A 193 40.14 0.44 24.41
N ARG A 194 41.31 -0.09 24.02
CA ARG A 194 41.55 -1.16 23.03
C ARG A 194 41.36 -2.60 23.55
N GLY A 195 40.60 -2.83 24.62
CA GLY A 195 40.47 -4.18 25.24
C GLY A 195 39.05 -4.65 25.53
N GLU A 196 38.16 -3.73 25.93
CA GLU A 196 36.77 -4.07 26.31
C GLU A 196 35.78 -4.05 25.13
N THR A 197 36.18 -3.42 24.02
CA THR A 197 35.36 -3.30 22.80
C THR A 197 35.29 -4.58 21.97
N LEU A 198 36.24 -5.50 22.12
CA LEU A 198 36.22 -6.78 21.41
C LEU A 198 35.21 -7.76 22.00
N ARG A 199 35.10 -7.86 23.33
CA ARG A 199 34.10 -8.70 24.00
C ARG A 199 32.68 -8.21 23.74
N LYS A 200 32.45 -6.89 23.84
CA LYS A 200 31.15 -6.29 23.47
C LYS A 200 30.81 -6.54 21.99
N ARG A 201 31.81 -6.53 21.09
CA ARG A 201 31.61 -6.81 19.65
C ARG A 201 31.37 -8.30 19.36
N GLU A 202 31.91 -9.21 20.16
CA GLU A 202 31.63 -10.65 20.08
C GLU A 202 30.25 -10.98 20.64
N GLU A 203 29.89 -10.42 21.80
CA GLU A 203 28.54 -10.55 22.39
C GLU A 203 27.45 -9.94 21.48
N GLU A 204 27.75 -8.81 20.83
CA GLU A 204 26.82 -8.21 19.86
C GLU A 204 26.69 -9.05 18.58
N LYS A 205 27.76 -9.71 18.13
CA LYS A 205 27.70 -10.66 17.01
C LYS A 205 26.89 -11.90 17.38
N GLU A 206 27.07 -12.45 18.57
CA GLU A 206 26.29 -13.59 19.06
C GLU A 206 24.81 -13.23 19.22
N ALA A 207 24.51 -12.02 19.71
CA ALA A 207 23.14 -11.53 19.79
C ALA A 207 22.50 -11.33 18.41
N LYS A 208 23.27 -10.82 17.43
CA LYS A 208 22.84 -10.68 16.03
C LYS A 208 22.62 -12.03 15.37
N GLU A 209 23.49 -13.01 15.60
CA GLU A 209 23.33 -14.38 15.08
C GLU A 209 22.12 -15.08 15.70
N ARG A 210 21.87 -14.90 17.01
CA ARG A 210 20.68 -15.42 17.70
C ARG A 210 19.40 -14.79 17.14
N ARG A 211 19.38 -13.47 16.92
CA ARG A 211 18.25 -12.76 16.30
C ARG A 211 18.01 -13.23 14.87
N ALA A 212 19.06 -13.33 14.06
CA ALA A 212 18.98 -13.83 12.69
C ALA A 212 18.47 -15.28 12.62
N LEU A 213 18.82 -16.12 13.60
CA LEU A 213 18.31 -17.49 13.69
C LEU A 213 16.80 -17.53 14.01
N ILE A 214 16.35 -16.66 14.90
CA ILE A 214 14.93 -16.52 15.28
C ILE A 214 14.12 -16.04 14.07
N ASP A 215 14.58 -15.00 13.37
CA ASP A 215 13.92 -14.47 12.17
C ASP A 215 13.89 -15.51 11.04
N ALA A 216 14.97 -16.26 10.85
CA ALA A 216 15.02 -17.35 9.88
C ALA A 216 14.03 -18.48 10.22
N ALA A 217 13.85 -18.78 11.52
CA ALA A 217 12.93 -19.80 11.98
C ALA A 217 11.46 -19.37 11.82
N ILE A 218 11.12 -18.13 12.16
CA ILE A 218 9.78 -17.54 11.94
C ILE A 218 9.44 -17.55 10.44
N ARG A 219 10.38 -17.12 9.59
CA ARG A 219 10.20 -17.10 8.13
C ARG A 219 10.09 -18.52 7.54
N GLY A 220 10.81 -19.49 8.12
CA GLY A 220 10.72 -20.91 7.75
C GLY A 220 9.36 -21.52 8.10
N GLU A 221 8.80 -21.17 9.26
CA GLU A 221 7.48 -21.61 9.69
C GLU A 221 6.36 -21.03 8.81
N ALA A 222 6.42 -19.73 8.48
CA ALA A 222 5.50 -19.08 7.55
C ALA A 222 5.51 -19.74 6.16
N LYS A 223 6.70 -20.08 5.64
CA LYS A 223 6.86 -20.82 4.37
C LYS A 223 6.28 -22.24 4.44
N ARG A 224 6.37 -22.92 5.58
CA ARG A 224 5.77 -24.26 5.80
C ARG A 224 4.25 -24.20 5.88
N LYS A 225 3.68 -23.23 6.60
CA LYS A 225 2.23 -22.98 6.64
C LYS A 225 1.68 -22.67 5.24
N LYS A 226 2.38 -21.85 4.45
CA LYS A 226 2.03 -21.57 3.05
C LYS A 226 2.08 -22.80 2.14
N LYS A 227 3.09 -23.67 2.30
CA LYS A 227 3.18 -24.94 1.55
C LYS A 227 2.08 -25.93 1.94
N SER A 228 1.74 -26.02 3.24
CA SER A 228 0.63 -26.84 3.74
C SER A 228 -0.73 -26.33 3.23
N LYS A 229 -0.95 -25.01 3.23
CA LYS A 229 -2.16 -24.38 2.69
C LYS A 229 -2.30 -24.63 1.18
N ARG A 230 -1.22 -24.44 0.41
CA ARG A 230 -1.20 -24.77 -1.03
C ARG A 230 -1.43 -26.26 -1.33
N ALA A 231 -0.94 -27.16 -0.47
CA ALA A 231 -1.17 -28.60 -0.60
C ALA A 231 -2.59 -29.04 -0.19
N ARG A 232 -3.33 -28.20 0.53
CA ARG A 232 -4.77 -28.40 0.82
C ARG A 232 -5.66 -27.74 -0.23
N GLU A 233 -5.20 -26.66 -0.87
CA GLU A 233 -5.84 -26.00 -2.03
C GLU A 233 -5.77 -26.80 -3.34
N THR A 234 -5.10 -27.95 -3.39
CA THR A 234 -5.12 -28.84 -4.57
C THR A 234 -6.39 -29.70 -4.66
N VAL A 235 -7.36 -29.50 -3.76
CA VAL A 235 -8.70 -30.06 -3.92
C VAL A 235 -9.49 -29.11 -4.84
N ASP A 236 -9.51 -29.50 -6.11
CA ASP A 236 -10.22 -28.92 -7.26
C ASP A 236 -9.60 -27.66 -7.92
N LEU A 237 -8.70 -27.91 -8.88
CA LEU A 237 -7.98 -26.92 -9.69
C LEU A 237 -8.47 -26.86 -11.15
N MET A 238 -9.59 -27.51 -11.50
CA MET A 238 -10.10 -27.49 -12.88
C MET A 238 -11.24 -26.50 -13.11
N ALA A 239 -11.82 -25.91 -12.07
CA ALA A 239 -12.73 -24.79 -12.21
C ALA A 239 -11.94 -23.46 -12.33
N PRO A 240 -12.10 -22.68 -13.41
CA PRO A 240 -11.49 -21.36 -13.53
C PRO A 240 -12.02 -20.44 -12.42
N ASN A 241 -11.16 -20.08 -11.47
CA ASN A 241 -11.51 -19.14 -10.40
C ASN A 241 -11.67 -17.74 -11.01
N LEU A 242 -12.91 -17.32 -11.27
CA LEU A 242 -13.25 -16.00 -11.82
C LEU A 242 -12.69 -14.81 -11.01
N ASN A 243 -12.29 -15.02 -9.75
CA ASN A 243 -11.65 -13.96 -8.95
C ASN A 243 -10.16 -13.79 -9.28
N LYS A 244 -9.53 -14.74 -9.97
CA LYS A 244 -8.11 -14.68 -10.32
C LYS A 244 -7.83 -13.57 -11.33
N GLU A 245 -8.70 -13.38 -12.31
CA GLU A 245 -8.58 -12.30 -13.30
C GLU A 245 -8.76 -10.93 -12.64
N LYS A 246 -9.78 -10.77 -11.79
CA LYS A 246 -9.97 -9.52 -11.03
C LYS A 246 -8.76 -9.18 -10.15
N VAL A 247 -8.18 -10.17 -9.49
CA VAL A 247 -6.95 -9.98 -8.69
C VAL A 247 -5.75 -9.64 -9.57
N GLN A 248 -5.63 -10.25 -10.76
CA GLN A 248 -4.56 -9.95 -11.71
C GLN A 248 -4.69 -8.53 -12.28
N VAL A 249 -5.90 -8.10 -12.65
CA VAL A 249 -6.17 -6.74 -13.14
C VAL A 249 -5.86 -5.71 -12.05
N LYS A 250 -6.34 -5.91 -10.82
CA LYS A 250 -6.00 -5.02 -9.69
C LYS A 250 -4.48 -4.97 -9.45
N ALA A 251 -3.80 -6.11 -9.53
CA ALA A 251 -2.34 -6.16 -9.37
C ALA A 251 -1.58 -5.47 -10.53
N GLN A 252 -2.11 -5.52 -11.76
CA GLN A 252 -1.54 -4.80 -12.90
C GLN A 252 -1.75 -3.29 -12.77
N MET A 253 -2.94 -2.85 -12.35
CA MET A 253 -3.25 -1.44 -12.11
C MET A 253 -2.33 -0.85 -11.03
N LEU A 254 -2.16 -1.54 -9.89
CA LEU A 254 -1.23 -1.11 -8.83
C LEU A 254 0.22 -0.99 -9.33
N ARG A 255 0.66 -1.90 -10.21
CA ARG A 255 2.01 -1.79 -10.82
C ARG A 255 2.13 -0.61 -11.77
N GLN A 256 1.07 -0.29 -12.51
CA GLN A 256 1.05 0.87 -13.40
C GLN A 256 1.06 2.18 -12.60
N ILE A 257 0.29 2.26 -11.51
CA ILE A 257 0.29 3.42 -10.60
C ILE A 257 1.70 3.64 -10.03
N ALA A 258 2.32 2.60 -9.45
CA ALA A 258 3.68 2.71 -8.92
C ALA A 258 4.72 3.11 -10.00
N LYS A 259 4.54 2.64 -11.24
CA LYS A 259 5.39 3.04 -12.37
C LYS A 259 5.19 4.52 -12.69
N GLN A 260 3.95 5.00 -12.76
CA GLN A 260 3.64 6.41 -13.02
C GLN A 260 4.16 7.33 -11.90
N GLU A 261 4.00 6.93 -10.64
CA GLU A 261 4.53 7.67 -9.49
C GLU A 261 6.05 7.82 -9.57
N SER A 262 6.78 6.71 -9.78
CA SER A 262 8.25 6.77 -9.94
C SER A 262 8.68 7.64 -11.12
N GLN A 263 7.95 7.59 -12.24
CA GLN A 263 8.21 8.44 -13.40
C GLN A 263 7.95 9.91 -13.10
N SER A 264 6.91 10.24 -12.34
CA SER A 264 6.59 11.61 -11.94
C SER A 264 7.66 12.21 -11.02
N VAL A 265 8.22 11.42 -10.10
CA VAL A 265 9.32 11.85 -9.23
C VAL A 265 10.58 12.09 -10.07
N GLN A 266 10.94 11.17 -10.95
CA GLN A 266 12.07 11.35 -11.87
C GLN A 266 11.90 12.58 -12.78
N ALA A 267 10.68 12.84 -13.25
CA ALA A 267 10.37 14.02 -14.06
C ALA A 267 10.52 15.32 -13.26
N ARG A 268 10.05 15.35 -12.00
CA ARG A 268 10.22 16.49 -11.09
C ARG A 268 11.71 16.76 -10.79
N ASP A 269 12.48 15.72 -10.48
CA ASP A 269 13.91 15.83 -10.21
C ASP A 269 14.68 16.31 -11.45
N LYS A 270 14.36 15.77 -12.63
CA LYS A 270 14.97 16.20 -13.89
C LYS A 270 14.66 17.66 -14.20
N ALA A 271 13.40 18.09 -14.01
CA ALA A 271 12.99 19.47 -14.20
C ALA A 271 13.70 20.43 -13.21
N ALA A 272 13.88 20.01 -11.96
CA ALA A 272 14.62 20.79 -10.96
C ALA A 272 16.11 20.96 -11.34
N LEU A 273 16.75 19.88 -11.80
CA LEU A 273 18.14 19.93 -12.28
C LEU A 273 18.28 20.79 -13.54
N GLU A 274 17.32 20.73 -14.46
CA GLU A 274 17.32 21.55 -15.67
C GLU A 274 17.19 23.04 -15.34
N LYS A 275 16.29 23.40 -14.40
CA LYS A 275 16.17 24.77 -13.88
C LYS A 275 17.49 25.26 -13.27
N GLN A 276 18.15 24.44 -12.44
CA GLN A 276 19.44 24.78 -11.87
C GLN A 276 20.52 25.01 -12.95
N ARG A 277 20.55 24.17 -13.99
CA ARG A 277 21.46 24.34 -15.13
C ARG A 277 21.16 25.62 -15.91
N ALA A 278 19.89 25.94 -16.14
CA ALA A 278 19.47 27.16 -16.83
C ALA A 278 19.88 28.42 -16.06
N ASP A 279 19.68 28.44 -14.73
CA ASP A 279 20.10 29.56 -13.87
C ASP A 279 21.62 29.73 -13.86
N GLN A 280 22.38 28.63 -13.81
CA GLN A 280 23.84 28.67 -13.92
C GLN A 280 24.31 29.17 -15.30
N ALA A 281 23.66 28.73 -16.39
CA ALA A 281 23.98 29.18 -17.74
C ALA A 281 23.71 30.68 -17.90
N LYS A 282 22.57 31.17 -17.38
CA LYS A 282 22.23 32.59 -17.39
C LYS A 282 23.25 33.43 -16.60
N ALA A 283 23.61 32.98 -15.39
CA ALA A 283 24.63 33.64 -14.58
C ALA A 283 26.01 33.69 -15.28
N LYS A 284 26.41 32.62 -15.98
CA LYS A 284 27.66 32.59 -16.77
C LYS A 284 27.60 33.55 -17.97
N ALA A 285 26.48 33.56 -18.69
CA ALA A 285 26.28 34.47 -19.83
C ALA A 285 26.32 35.94 -19.39
N ASP A 286 25.70 36.28 -18.26
CA ASP A 286 25.74 37.66 -17.72
C ASP A 286 27.14 38.06 -17.25
N LYS A 287 27.92 37.14 -16.67
CA LYS A 287 29.34 37.37 -16.33
C LYS A 287 30.18 37.62 -17.59
N GLN A 288 30.01 36.82 -18.63
CA GLN A 288 30.72 37.01 -19.91
C GLN A 288 30.36 38.35 -20.56
N LYS A 289 29.07 38.73 -20.58
CA LYS A 289 28.63 40.04 -21.08
C LYS A 289 29.23 41.21 -20.30
N LYS A 290 29.38 41.08 -18.97
CA LYS A 290 30.03 42.09 -18.13
C LYS A 290 31.53 42.19 -18.41
N ALA A 291 32.22 41.05 -18.52
CA ALA A 291 33.65 41.02 -18.86
C ALA A 291 33.92 41.66 -20.23
N GLN A 292 33.14 41.30 -21.27
CA GLN A 292 33.26 41.93 -22.60
C GLN A 292 33.01 43.44 -22.58
N LYS A 293 32.07 43.93 -21.75
CA LYS A 293 31.86 45.38 -21.59
C LYS A 293 33.03 46.07 -20.90
N GLN A 294 33.70 45.39 -19.97
CA GLN A 294 34.88 45.92 -19.30
C GLN A 294 36.09 45.97 -20.25
N GLU A 295 36.31 44.92 -21.05
CA GLU A 295 37.36 44.89 -22.09
C GLU A 295 37.15 45.95 -23.17
N ARG A 296 35.89 46.31 -23.51
CA ARG A 296 35.61 47.41 -24.44
C ARG A 296 35.86 48.81 -23.87
N ARG A 297 35.97 48.94 -22.55
CA ARG A 297 36.15 50.22 -21.85
C ARG A 297 37.60 50.46 -21.43
N ALA A 298 38.39 49.39 -21.31
CA ALA A 298 39.84 49.45 -21.11
C ALA A 298 40.54 49.68 -22.46
#